data_AF-A0A7V9DJV2-F1
#
_entry.id   AF-A0A7V9DJV2-F1
#
_cell.length_a   1.000
_cell.length_b   1.000
_cell.length_c   1.000
_cell.angle_alpha   90.00
_cell.angle_beta   90.00
_cell.angle_gamma   90.00
#
_symmetry.space_group_name_H-M   'P 1'
#
loop_
_entity.id
_entity.type
_entity.pdbx_description
1 polymer ?
#
loop_
_entity_poly.entity_id
_entity_poly.type
_entity_poly.pdbx_seq_one_letter_code
_entity_poly.pdbx_strand_id
1 'polypeptide(L)'
;GVKANVLFFDSKPAAETPWTRELWIYDFRTNEHFTLKQNPLRREHLQEFVDAFAAREETERFRRFTYGELLARDKVSLDIAWLRDDSLEDLENLPPPEVIAQEIVEDLEAALAEFSAIAASLSAGSRDAQAHPGEARET
;
A
#
# COMPACT_ATOMS: atom_id res chain seq x y z
N GLY A 1 -1.36 -1.72 -4.76
CA GLY A 1 -0.87 -2.16 -3.44
C GLY A 1 -2.03 -2.47 -2.50
N VAL A 2 -1.75 -3.07 -1.34
CA VAL A 2 -2.75 -3.35 -0.27
C VAL A 2 -3.11 -2.05 0.46
N LYS A 3 -4.39 -1.82 0.75
CA LYS A 3 -4.85 -0.72 1.60
C LYS A 3 -5.08 -1.24 3.02
N ALA A 4 -4.45 -0.60 4.01
CA ALA A 4 -4.59 -0.94 5.42
C ALA A 4 -5.03 0.27 6.25
N ASN A 5 -5.69 0.02 7.37
CA ASN A 5 -6.10 1.01 8.37
C ASN A 5 -5.77 0.47 9.77
N VAL A 6 -5.58 1.36 10.75
CA VAL A 6 -5.41 1.01 12.17
C VAL A 6 -6.58 1.56 12.95
N LEU A 7 -7.21 0.71 13.78
CA LEU A 7 -8.37 1.08 14.60
C LEU A 7 -7.96 1.16 16.06
N PHE A 8 -8.27 2.28 16.70
CA PHE A 8 -8.11 2.48 18.14
C PHE A 8 -9.49 2.55 18.79
N PHE A 9 -9.77 1.64 19.73
CA PHE A 9 -11.03 1.62 20.46
C PHE A 9 -10.85 0.97 21.83
N ASP A 10 -11.70 1.38 22.77
CA ASP A 10 -11.81 0.71 24.06
C ASP A 10 -12.77 -0.48 23.93
N SER A 11 -12.40 -1.60 24.54
CA SER A 11 -13.36 -2.68 24.76
C SER A 11 -14.37 -2.25 25.82
N LYS A 12 -15.64 -2.10 25.41
CA LYS A 12 -16.76 -1.75 26.29
C LYS A 12 -17.80 -2.87 26.28
N PRO A 13 -18.50 -3.12 27.41
CA PRO A 13 -19.56 -4.12 27.48
C PRO A 13 -20.77 -3.73 26.61
N ALA A 14 -21.69 -4.65 26.38
CA ALA A 14 -22.94 -4.35 25.69
C ALA A 14 -23.73 -3.26 26.43
N ALA A 15 -24.32 -2.33 25.68
CA ALA A 15 -25.14 -1.25 26.20
C ALA A 15 -26.30 -0.97 25.24
N GLU A 16 -27.41 -0.46 25.77
CA GLU A 16 -28.57 -0.05 24.96
C GLU A 16 -28.27 1.20 24.12
N THR A 17 -27.32 2.02 24.55
CA THR A 17 -26.88 3.20 23.81
C THR A 17 -25.47 3.00 23.25
N PRO A 18 -25.17 3.54 22.05
CA PRO A 18 -23.86 3.36 21.44
C PRO A 18 -22.76 4.01 22.29
N TRP A 19 -21.63 3.33 22.43
CA TRP A 19 -20.45 3.87 23.12
C TRP A 19 -19.74 4.93 22.29
N THR A 20 -19.54 4.67 21.01
CA THR A 20 -18.87 5.59 20.08
C THR A 20 -19.80 6.75 19.76
N ARG A 21 -19.43 7.96 20.21
CA ARG A 21 -20.14 9.21 19.90
C ARG A 21 -19.45 10.02 18.81
N GLU A 22 -18.15 9.82 18.68
CA GLU A 22 -17.29 10.52 17.74
C GLU A 22 -16.24 9.53 17.22
N LEU A 23 -15.91 9.68 15.94
CA LEU A 23 -14.80 9.00 15.29
C LEU A 23 -13.81 10.05 14.83
N TRP A 24 -12.54 9.83 15.11
CA TRP A 24 -11.46 10.66 14.59
C TRP A 24 -10.68 9.85 13.57
N ILE A 25 -10.45 10.43 12.40
CA ILE A 25 -9.72 9.80 11.32
C ILE A 25 -8.49 10.64 11.03
N TYR A 26 -7.35 9.98 10.90
CA TYR A 26 -6.12 10.58 10.40
C TYR A 26 -5.83 10.04 9.00
N ASP A 27 -5.73 10.91 8.00
CA ASP A 27 -5.36 10.54 6.63
C ASP A 27 -3.83 10.57 6.44
N PHE A 28 -3.24 9.39 6.61
CA PHE A 28 -1.83 9.11 6.31
C PHE A 28 -1.66 8.33 5.00
N ARG A 29 -2.56 8.55 4.03
CA ARG A 29 -2.55 7.87 2.74
C ARG A 29 -2.47 8.84 1.58
N THR A 30 -3.29 9.89 1.62
CA THR A 30 -3.36 10.86 0.52
C THR A 30 -2.03 11.63 0.40
N ASN A 31 -1.45 11.62 -0.79
CA ASN A 31 -0.14 12.22 -1.13
C ASN A 31 1.05 11.67 -0.31
N GLU A 32 0.95 10.45 0.26
CA GLU A 32 2.04 9.79 0.98
C GLU A 32 2.62 8.63 0.17
N HIS A 33 3.92 8.68 -0.13
CA HIS A 33 4.60 7.70 -0.99
C HIS A 33 5.76 7.00 -0.27
N PHE A 34 5.47 5.89 0.40
CA PHE A 34 6.50 5.05 1.04
C PHE A 34 6.82 3.81 0.20
N THR A 35 8.12 3.53 0.06
CA THR A 35 8.64 2.32 -0.61
C THR A 35 9.61 1.59 0.31
N LEU A 36 9.75 0.28 0.16
CA LEU A 36 10.60 -0.51 1.07
C LEU A 36 12.09 -0.19 0.95
N LYS A 37 12.55 0.28 -0.22
CA LYS A 37 13.98 0.49 -0.51
C LYS A 37 14.38 1.96 -0.53
N GLN A 38 13.62 2.81 -1.22
CA GLN A 38 14.03 4.20 -1.49
C GLN A 38 13.43 5.20 -0.49
N ASN A 39 12.18 5.01 -0.06
CA ASN A 39 11.53 5.86 0.94
C ASN A 39 10.82 5.05 2.04
N PRO A 40 11.58 4.40 2.96
CA PRO A 40 11.00 3.55 3.98
C PRO A 40 10.22 4.36 5.02
N LEU A 41 9.08 3.82 5.46
CA LEU A 41 8.30 4.38 6.56
C LEU A 41 9.13 4.39 7.86
N ARG A 42 9.28 5.57 8.47
CA ARG A 42 9.99 5.79 9.72
C ARG A 42 9.03 6.30 10.78
N ARG A 43 9.43 6.15 12.06
CA ARG A 43 8.63 6.61 13.20
C ARG A 43 8.32 8.11 13.13
N GLU A 44 9.24 8.91 12.63
CA GLU A 44 9.08 10.36 12.51
C GLU A 44 7.90 10.78 11.61
N HIS A 45 7.58 10.02 10.56
CA HIS A 45 6.44 10.33 9.69
C HIS A 45 5.08 10.20 10.41
N LEU A 46 5.03 9.46 11.52
CA LEU A 46 3.83 9.29 12.35
C LEU A 46 3.76 10.30 13.51
N GLN A 47 4.72 11.21 13.64
CA GLN A 47 4.77 12.11 14.79
C GLN A 47 3.60 13.08 14.80
N GLU A 48 3.24 13.65 13.65
CA GLU A 48 2.07 14.53 13.53
C GLU A 48 0.77 13.81 13.92
N PHE A 49 0.61 12.54 13.52
CA PHE A 49 -0.51 11.72 13.97
C PHE A 49 -0.53 11.58 15.49
N VAL A 50 0.60 11.30 16.13
CA VAL A 50 0.68 11.10 17.58
C VAL A 50 0.31 12.39 18.32
N ASP A 51 0.80 13.53 17.86
CA ASP A 51 0.54 14.83 18.48
C ASP A 51 -0.94 15.22 18.33
N ALA A 52 -1.49 15.08 17.12
CA ALA A 52 -2.91 15.34 16.85
C ALA A 52 -3.83 14.37 17.62
N PHE A 53 -3.47 13.09 17.70
CA PHE A 53 -4.23 12.07 18.43
C PHE A 53 -4.28 12.36 19.94
N ALA A 54 -3.19 12.87 20.51
CA ALA A 54 -3.11 13.24 21.92
C ALA A 54 -3.91 14.52 22.23
N ALA A 55 -3.79 15.54 21.39
CA ALA A 55 -4.46 16.83 21.58
C ALA A 55 -5.96 16.79 21.24
N ARG A 56 -6.37 15.89 20.33
CA ARG A 56 -7.73 15.88 19.73
C ARG A 56 -8.09 17.22 19.10
N GLU A 57 -7.15 17.80 18.37
CA GLU A 57 -7.32 19.05 17.62
C GLU A 57 -7.47 18.74 16.13
N GLU A 58 -8.46 19.35 15.48
CA GLU A 58 -8.64 19.15 14.04
C GLU A 58 -7.47 19.75 13.26
N THR A 59 -6.93 18.96 12.34
CA THR A 59 -5.96 19.40 11.33
C THR A 59 -6.51 19.08 9.94
N GLU A 60 -5.79 19.44 8.89
CA GLU A 60 -6.14 19.05 7.52
C GLU A 60 -6.27 17.52 7.38
N ARG A 61 -5.33 16.78 7.98
CA ARG A 61 -5.27 15.32 7.94
C ARG A 61 -6.00 14.66 9.10
N PHE A 62 -6.34 15.37 10.18
CA PHE A 62 -7.01 14.81 11.35
C PHE A 62 -8.39 15.43 11.56
N ARG A 63 -9.45 14.66 11.30
CA ARG A 63 -10.82 15.18 11.32
C ARG A 63 -11.75 14.35 12.19
N ARG A 64 -12.66 15.05 12.89
CA ARG A 64 -13.72 14.45 13.70
C ARG A 64 -14.99 14.24 12.88
N PHE A 65 -15.64 13.11 13.13
CA PHE A 65 -16.95 12.73 12.59
C PHE A 65 -17.85 12.35 13.76
N THR A 66 -19.03 12.95 13.80
CA THR A 66 -20.05 12.65 14.80
C THR A 66 -20.78 11.35 14.47
N TYR A 67 -21.34 10.70 15.48
CA TYR A 67 -22.16 9.50 15.30
C TYR A 67 -23.31 9.70 14.30
N GLY A 68 -23.93 10.88 14.29
CA GLY A 68 -24.99 11.22 13.33
C GLY A 68 -24.50 11.25 11.89
N GLU A 69 -23.32 11.84 11.64
CA GLU A 69 -22.69 11.84 10.32
C GLU A 69 -22.34 10.42 9.86
N LEU A 70 -21.87 9.55 10.76
CA LEU A 70 -21.56 8.16 10.43
C LEU A 70 -22.81 7.36 10.06
N LEU A 71 -23.90 7.52 10.83
CA LEU A 71 -25.17 6.83 10.55
C LEU A 71 -25.83 7.28 9.25
N ALA A 72 -25.62 8.53 8.83
CA ALA A 72 -26.16 9.05 7.59
C ALA A 72 -25.49 8.44 6.34
N ARG A 73 -24.35 7.73 6.50
CA ARG A 73 -23.61 7.10 5.39
C ARG A 73 -24.23 5.78 4.99
N ASP A 74 -24.13 5.45 3.70
CA ASP A 74 -24.53 4.13 3.20
C ASP A 74 -23.80 3.03 3.98
N LYS A 75 -24.58 2.07 4.50
CA LYS A 75 -24.10 0.94 5.32
C LYS A 75 -23.24 1.33 6.51
N VAL A 76 -23.31 2.59 6.97
CA VAL A 76 -22.45 3.13 8.03
C VAL A 76 -20.96 2.92 7.69
N SER A 77 -20.61 3.10 6.41
CA SER A 77 -19.25 2.86 5.92
C SER A 77 -18.24 3.80 6.57
N LEU A 78 -17.17 3.21 7.14
CA LEU A 78 -16.03 3.93 7.70
C LEU A 78 -14.93 4.22 6.67
N ASP A 79 -15.14 3.84 5.40
CA ASP A 79 -14.26 4.25 4.30
C ASP A 79 -14.54 5.72 3.98
N ILE A 80 -13.86 6.61 4.71
CA ILE A 80 -14.05 8.05 4.69
C ILE A 80 -12.73 8.69 4.23
N ALA A 81 -12.80 9.44 3.14
CA ALA A 81 -11.72 10.30 2.65
C ALA A 81 -12.30 11.67 2.30
N TRP A 82 -11.58 12.74 2.63
CA TRP A 82 -11.97 14.13 2.34
C TRP A 82 -10.87 14.94 1.67
N LEU A 83 -9.62 14.47 1.76
CA LEU A 83 -8.52 15.03 0.98
C LEU A 83 -8.63 14.53 -0.45
N ARG A 84 -8.28 15.40 -1.40
CA ARG A 84 -8.14 15.01 -2.81
C ARG A 84 -6.71 14.56 -3.03
N ASP A 85 -6.57 13.50 -3.79
CA ASP A 85 -5.29 12.99 -4.27
C ASP A 85 -4.90 13.82 -5.48
N ASP A 86 -3.75 14.49 -5.43
CA ASP A 86 -3.29 15.39 -6.50
C ASP A 86 -2.81 14.62 -7.74
N SER A 87 -2.61 13.29 -7.64
CA SER A 87 -1.98 12.45 -8.67
C SER A 87 -2.70 12.33 -10.02
N LEU A 88 -3.97 12.76 -10.13
CA LEU A 88 -4.69 12.77 -11.42
C LEU A 88 -4.65 14.13 -12.15
N GLU A 89 -4.20 15.20 -11.48
CA GLU A 89 -4.05 16.54 -12.07
C GLU A 89 -2.57 17.00 -12.16
N ASP A 90 -1.61 16.18 -11.73
CA ASP A 90 -0.20 16.57 -11.53
C ASP A 90 0.80 16.08 -12.61
N LEU A 91 0.92 16.84 -13.71
CA LEU A 91 2.15 16.83 -14.52
C LEU A 91 3.29 17.62 -13.85
N GLU A 92 3.00 18.37 -12.78
CA GLU A 92 3.92 19.33 -12.16
C GLU A 92 4.62 18.79 -10.90
N ASN A 93 4.04 17.81 -10.17
CA ASN A 93 4.68 17.09 -9.06
C ASN A 93 5.26 15.71 -9.41
N LEU A 94 5.57 15.48 -10.69
CA LEU A 94 6.37 14.31 -11.07
C LEU A 94 7.75 14.37 -10.36
N PRO A 95 8.29 13.23 -9.89
CA PRO A 95 9.69 13.18 -9.48
C PRO A 95 10.57 13.73 -10.60
N PRO A 96 11.76 14.26 -10.29
CA PRO A 96 12.70 14.70 -11.32
C PRO A 96 12.85 13.62 -12.41
N PRO A 97 12.96 13.97 -13.70
CA PRO A 97 13.03 13.00 -14.79
C PRO A 97 14.11 11.92 -14.59
N GLU A 98 15.17 12.25 -13.85
CA GLU A 98 16.25 11.33 -13.49
C GLU A 98 15.77 10.22 -12.55
N VAL A 99 14.89 10.52 -11.60
CA VAL A 99 14.31 9.54 -10.66
C VAL A 99 13.36 8.60 -11.41
N ILE A 100 12.50 9.17 -12.26
CA ILE A 100 11.57 8.37 -13.10
C ILE A 100 12.35 7.45 -14.04
N ALA A 101 13.38 7.97 -14.70
CA ALA A 101 14.23 7.18 -15.58
C ALA A 101 14.93 6.05 -14.82
N GLN A 102 15.40 6.30 -13.60
CA GLN A 102 16.02 5.28 -12.76
C GLN A 102 15.02 4.20 -12.35
N GLU A 103 13.81 4.56 -11.91
CA GLU A 103 12.75 3.60 -11.56
C GLU A 103 12.37 2.72 -12.76
N ILE A 104 12.21 3.31 -13.95
CA ILE A 104 11.92 2.56 -15.19
C ILE A 104 13.04 1.56 -15.50
N VAL A 105 14.31 1.97 -15.37
CA VAL A 105 15.45 1.08 -15.62
C VAL A 105 15.47 -0.07 -14.60
N GLU A 106 15.30 0.22 -13.32
CA GLU A 106 15.26 -0.79 -12.26
C GLU A 106 14.15 -1.82 -12.49
N ASP A 107 12.94 -1.36 -12.86
CA ASP A 107 11.80 -2.23 -13.18
C ASP A 107 12.04 -3.10 -14.41
N LEU A 108 12.63 -2.52 -15.48
CA LEU A 108 12.97 -3.26 -16.71
C LEU A 108 14.06 -4.30 -16.47
N GLU A 109 15.06 -3.99 -15.66
CA GLU A 109 16.12 -4.93 -15.28
C GLU A 109 15.57 -6.10 -14.45
N ALA A 110 14.68 -5.81 -13.49
CA ALA A 110 14.00 -6.84 -12.71
C ALA A 110 13.17 -7.77 -13.61
N ALA A 111 12.36 -7.19 -14.50
CA ALA A 111 11.57 -7.95 -15.47
C ALA A 111 12.45 -8.80 -16.40
N LEU A 112 13.56 -8.23 -16.90
CA LEU A 112 14.50 -8.95 -17.75
C LEU A 112 15.17 -10.10 -17.01
N ALA A 113 15.52 -9.92 -15.75
CA ALA A 113 16.11 -10.97 -14.91
C ALA A 113 15.12 -12.13 -14.71
N GLU A 114 13.85 -11.84 -14.46
CA GLU A 114 12.79 -12.86 -14.36
C GLU A 114 12.63 -13.63 -15.67
N PHE A 115 12.53 -12.94 -16.82
CA PHE A 115 12.43 -13.61 -18.12
C PHE A 115 13.67 -14.44 -18.45
N SER A 116 14.86 -13.96 -18.10
CA SER A 116 16.11 -14.69 -18.30
C SER A 116 16.17 -15.95 -17.44
N ALA A 117 15.69 -15.89 -16.19
CA ALA A 117 15.59 -17.06 -15.32
C ALA A 117 14.59 -18.10 -15.88
N ILE A 118 13.44 -17.65 -16.39
CA ILE A 118 12.46 -18.52 -17.05
C ILE A 118 13.06 -19.16 -18.31
N ALA A 119 13.71 -18.38 -19.16
CA ALA A 119 14.35 -18.89 -20.39
C ALA A 119 15.45 -19.91 -20.08
N ALA A 120 16.27 -19.65 -19.05
CA ALA A 120 17.29 -20.58 -18.58
C ALA A 120 16.67 -21.89 -18.08
N SER A 121 15.63 -21.81 -17.24
CA SER A 121 14.88 -22.97 -16.75
C SER A 121 14.29 -23.82 -17.89
N LEU A 122 13.66 -23.18 -18.87
CA LEU A 122 13.09 -23.86 -20.04
C LEU A 122 14.18 -24.50 -20.93
N SER A 123 15.33 -23.84 -21.09
CA SER A 123 16.45 -24.38 -21.85
C SER A 123 17.12 -25.57 -21.15
N ALA A 124 17.19 -25.56 -19.81
CA ALA A 124 17.70 -26.67 -19.02
C ALA A 124 16.75 -27.88 -19.08
N GLY A 125 15.44 -27.64 -18.91
CA GLY A 125 14.42 -28.69 -19.06
C GLY A 125 14.34 -29.29 -20.47
N SER A 126 14.71 -28.51 -21.50
CA SER A 126 14.79 -29.01 -22.88
C SER A 126 16.03 -29.88 -23.16
N ARG A 127 17.13 -29.70 -22.41
CA ARG A 127 18.35 -30.52 -22.55
C ARG A 127 18.20 -31.88 -21.88
N ASP A 128 17.50 -31.95 -20.75
CA ASP A 128 17.22 -33.22 -20.07
C ASP A 128 16.26 -34.13 -20.87
N ALA A 129 15.38 -33.54 -21.70
CA ALA A 129 14.49 -34.30 -22.58
C ALA A 129 15.18 -34.89 -23.83
N GLN A 130 16.38 -34.42 -24.19
CA GLN A 130 17.14 -34.89 -25.37
C GLN A 130 18.30 -35.86 -25.03
N ALA A 131 18.62 -36.04 -23.74
CA ALA A 131 19.74 -36.89 -23.30
C ALA A 131 19.43 -38.40 -23.21
N HIS A 132 18.31 -38.87 -23.78
CA HIS A 132 18.01 -40.31 -23.88
C HIS A 132 17.46 -40.76 -25.24
N PRO A 133 18.32 -40.95 -26.26
CA PRO A 133 18.10 -41.93 -27.30
C PRO A 133 18.87 -43.23 -26.97
N GLY A 134 18.19 -44.36 -27.13
CA GLY A 134 18.57 -45.65 -26.55
C GLY A 134 19.90 -46.24 -27.01
N GLU A 135 20.42 -47.13 -26.17
CA GLU A 135 21.24 -48.26 -26.62
C GLU A 135 20.52 -49.55 -26.21
N ALA A 136 19.76 -50.08 -27.16
CA ALA A 136 19.65 -51.52 -27.31
C ALA A 136 20.97 -52.00 -27.91
N ARG A 137 21.62 -52.98 -27.29
CA ARG A 137 22.48 -53.94 -27.99
C ARG A 137 22.63 -55.24 -27.21
N GLU A 138 22.35 -56.32 -27.93
CA GLU A 138 22.61 -57.72 -27.66
C GLU A 138 23.93 -57.97 -26.90
N THR A 139 23.91 -58.85 -25.90
CA THR A 139 24.19 -60.29 -26.02
C THR A 139 23.79 -61.02 -24.74
#